data_AF-A0A9D1GJ85-F1
#
_entry.id   AF-A0A9D1GJ85-F1
#
_cell.length_a   1.000
_cell.length_b   1.000
_cell.length_c   1.000
_cell.angle_alpha   90.00
_cell.angle_beta   90.00
_cell.angle_gamma   90.00
#
_symmetry.space_group_name_H-M   'P 1'
#
loop_
_entity.id
_entity.type
_entity.pdbx_description
1 polymer ?
#
loop_
_entity_poly.entity_id
_entity_poly.type
_entity_poly.pdbx_seq_one_letter_code
_entity_poly.pdbx_strand_id
1 'polypeptide(L)'
;MFADAFNFYLYGGRQVLHPEQLRELDSTELSYPFGADGRGEPVQKYRDVLKSAVFMENGKAAYLLLGIENQTSVHYAAPVKNLLYDALQYARQVELTAKRHRESGDHKGHGGSEFLSGFYQEDKLFPVITRILLFSPDEWDGPRTLREMMETEESNIQRTEKE
;
A
#
# COMPACT_ATOMS: atom_id res chain seq x y z
N MET A 1 10.67 -7.68 -15.87
CA MET A 1 10.01 -8.61 -14.93
C MET A 1 8.87 -7.96 -14.16
N PHE A 2 9.11 -6.94 -13.31
CA PHE A 2 8.02 -6.31 -12.53
C PHE A 2 6.90 -5.74 -13.44
N ALA A 3 7.26 -4.90 -14.41
CA ALA A 3 6.30 -4.33 -15.35
C ALA A 3 5.57 -5.41 -16.15
N ASP A 4 6.27 -6.46 -16.59
CA ASP A 4 5.69 -7.59 -17.32
C ASP A 4 4.67 -8.36 -16.47
N ALA A 5 4.96 -8.59 -15.19
CA ALA A 5 4.04 -9.25 -14.28
C ALA A 5 2.72 -8.46 -14.15
N PHE A 6 2.80 -7.15 -13.90
CA PHE A 6 1.62 -6.31 -13.83
C PHE A 6 0.92 -6.13 -15.19
N ASN A 7 1.66 -6.09 -16.30
CA ASN A 7 1.10 -6.09 -17.64
C ASN A 7 0.29 -7.37 -17.92
N PHE A 8 0.79 -8.52 -17.48
CA PHE A 8 0.07 -9.77 -17.54
C PHE A 8 -1.20 -9.73 -16.69
N TYR A 9 -1.10 -9.39 -15.40
CA TYR A 9 -2.22 -9.45 -14.46
C TYR A 9 -3.29 -8.37 -14.68
N LEU A 10 -2.93 -7.17 -15.12
CA LEU A 10 -3.87 -6.04 -15.24
C LEU A 10 -4.31 -5.78 -16.67
N TYR A 11 -3.44 -6.04 -17.65
CA TYR A 11 -3.65 -5.62 -19.04
C TYR A 11 -3.69 -6.78 -20.04
N GLY A 12 -3.78 -8.02 -19.55
CA GLY A 12 -3.87 -9.22 -20.37
C GLY A 12 -2.60 -9.46 -21.21
N GLY A 13 -1.44 -9.08 -20.68
CA GLY A 13 -0.13 -9.23 -21.35
C GLY A 13 0.22 -8.08 -22.29
N ARG A 14 -0.66 -7.10 -22.48
CA ARG A 14 -0.34 -5.89 -23.25
C ARG A 14 0.69 -5.05 -22.50
N GLN A 15 1.70 -4.58 -23.22
CA GLN A 15 2.77 -3.76 -22.68
C GLN A 15 2.29 -2.31 -22.47
N VAL A 16 1.67 -2.05 -21.32
CA VAL A 16 1.14 -0.73 -20.92
C VAL A 16 2.05 -0.06 -19.90
N LEU A 17 2.57 -0.81 -18.94
CA LEU A 17 3.61 -0.37 -18.01
C LEU A 17 4.97 -0.60 -18.63
N HIS A 18 5.75 0.47 -18.72
CA HIS A 18 7.12 0.42 -19.20
C HIS A 18 8.07 0.64 -18.01
N PRO A 19 9.13 -0.18 -17.84
CA PRO A 19 10.07 -0.06 -16.72
C PRO A 19 10.65 1.34 -16.53
N GLU A 20 10.88 2.08 -17.61
CA GLU A 20 11.47 3.42 -17.60
C GLU A 20 10.53 4.48 -17.01
N GLN A 21 9.23 4.17 -16.92
CA GLN A 21 8.21 5.04 -16.32
C GLN A 21 7.97 4.72 -14.84
N LEU A 22 8.58 3.67 -14.31
CA LEU A 22 8.40 3.21 -12.94
C LEU A 22 9.58 3.66 -12.09
N ARG A 23 9.27 4.27 -10.96
CA ARG A 23 10.26 4.62 -9.93
C ARG A 23 10.12 3.66 -8.76
N GLU A 24 11.24 3.08 -8.35
CA GLU A 24 11.31 2.29 -7.12
C GLU A 24 11.14 3.17 -5.88
N LEU A 25 10.38 2.67 -4.91
CA LEU A 25 10.14 3.31 -3.62
C LEU A 25 10.93 2.59 -2.54
N ASP A 26 11.79 3.32 -1.83
CA ASP A 26 12.53 2.75 -0.70
C ASP A 26 11.60 2.55 0.51
N SER A 27 11.77 1.42 1.22
CA SER A 27 11.00 1.09 2.43
C SER A 27 11.03 2.17 3.53
N THR A 28 12.08 3.01 3.55
CA THR A 28 12.22 4.14 4.46
C THR A 28 11.26 5.27 4.11
N GLU A 29 10.99 5.51 2.81
CA GLU A 29 10.00 6.50 2.36
C GLU A 29 8.59 6.13 2.85
N LEU A 30 8.28 4.83 2.94
CA LEU A 30 6.99 4.32 3.45
C LEU A 30 6.89 4.38 4.98
N SER A 31 8.02 4.29 5.68
CA SER A 31 8.07 4.37 7.15
C SER A 31 7.98 5.79 7.70
N TYR A 32 8.13 6.79 6.83
CA TYR A 32 8.15 8.22 7.18
C TYR A 32 6.94 8.70 8.02
N PRO A 33 5.69 8.26 7.76
CA PRO A 33 4.52 8.72 8.53
C PRO A 33 4.48 8.26 10.00
N PHE A 34 5.26 7.24 10.39
CA PHE A 34 5.17 6.59 11.70
C PHE A 34 6.45 6.73 12.55
N GLY A 35 7.34 7.68 12.21
CA GLY A 35 8.66 7.79 12.85
C GLY A 35 9.17 9.21 13.09
N ALA A 36 8.38 10.26 12.84
CA ALA A 36 8.82 11.65 13.03
C ALA A 36 8.97 12.05 14.51
N ASP A 37 8.39 11.28 15.44
CA ASP A 37 8.33 11.55 16.88
C ASP A 37 9.36 10.76 17.70
N GLY A 38 10.34 10.11 17.06
CA GLY A 38 11.60 9.70 17.70
C GLY A 38 11.51 8.56 18.74
N ARG A 39 10.35 7.91 18.90
CA ARG A 39 10.16 6.79 19.85
C ARG A 39 10.52 5.40 19.30
N GLY A 40 11.04 5.33 18.07
CA GLY A 40 11.98 4.31 17.57
C GLY A 40 11.52 2.86 17.39
N GLU A 41 10.60 2.34 18.20
CA GLU A 41 10.32 0.89 18.25
C GLU A 41 9.36 0.35 17.16
N PRO A 42 8.29 1.06 16.72
CA PRO A 42 7.40 0.53 15.67
C PRO A 42 8.07 0.46 14.29
N VAL A 43 8.97 1.40 13.99
CA VAL A 43 9.56 1.62 12.66
C VAL A 43 10.38 0.41 12.17
N GLN A 44 11.14 -0.26 13.04
CA GLN A 44 11.96 -1.40 12.62
C GLN A 44 11.13 -2.63 12.25
N LYS A 45 10.09 -2.97 13.03
CA LYS A 45 9.21 -4.09 12.73
C LYS A 45 8.48 -3.90 11.39
N TYR A 46 8.06 -2.67 11.08
CA TYR A 46 7.47 -2.34 9.78
C TYR A 46 8.50 -2.45 8.64
N ARG A 47 9.74 -1.97 8.84
CA ARG A 47 10.80 -2.09 7.84
C ARG A 47 11.12 -3.54 7.48
N ASP A 48 11.18 -4.44 8.46
CA ASP A 48 11.43 -5.85 8.18
C ASP A 48 10.27 -6.50 7.40
N VAL A 49 9.03 -6.06 7.67
CA VAL A 49 7.86 -6.44 6.86
C VAL A 49 7.97 -5.85 5.44
N LEU A 50 8.48 -4.63 5.27
CA LEU A 50 8.63 -3.96 3.96
C LEU A 50 9.80 -4.50 3.12
N LYS A 51 10.80 -5.15 3.70
CA LYS A 51 11.99 -5.65 2.98
C LYS A 51 11.69 -6.75 1.95
N SER A 52 10.58 -7.48 2.10
CA SER A 52 10.22 -8.58 1.20
C SER A 52 9.34 -8.14 0.01
N ALA A 53 9.29 -6.84 -0.26
CA ALA A 53 8.30 -6.23 -1.13
C ALA A 53 8.97 -5.25 -2.09
N VAL A 54 8.63 -5.34 -3.38
CA VAL A 54 9.06 -4.37 -4.39
C VAL A 54 7.94 -3.37 -4.62
N PHE A 55 8.24 -2.10 -4.38
CA PHE A 55 7.31 -0.99 -4.52
C PHE A 55 7.72 -0.13 -5.71
N MET A 56 6.81 0.08 -6.65
CA MET A 56 7.03 0.93 -7.82
C MET A 56 5.87 1.93 -7.97
N GLU A 57 6.13 3.15 -8.43
CA GLU A 57 5.09 4.11 -8.79
C GLU A 57 5.39 4.80 -10.12
N ASN A 58 4.34 5.30 -10.80
CA ASN A 58 4.48 6.09 -12.04
C ASN A 58 3.70 7.41 -11.98
N GLY A 59 3.39 7.89 -10.77
CA GLY A 59 2.59 9.10 -10.56
C GLY A 59 1.10 8.97 -10.94
N LYS A 60 0.64 7.79 -11.37
CA LYS A 60 -0.78 7.49 -11.62
C LYS A 60 -1.30 6.35 -10.75
N ALA A 61 -0.43 5.42 -10.39
CA ALA A 61 -0.70 4.35 -9.46
C ALA A 61 0.59 3.96 -8.74
N ALA A 62 0.42 3.37 -7.57
CA ALA A 62 1.47 2.64 -6.87
C ALA A 62 1.23 1.14 -7.06
N TYR A 63 2.30 0.39 -7.32
CA TYR A 63 2.29 -1.03 -7.58
C TYR A 63 3.16 -1.72 -6.54
N LEU A 64 2.61 -2.76 -5.93
CA LEU A 64 3.28 -3.55 -4.91
C LEU A 64 3.36 -5.01 -5.34
N LEU A 65 4.57 -5.52 -5.49
CA LEU A 65 4.82 -6.94 -5.70
C LEU A 65 5.41 -7.56 -4.43
N LEU A 66 4.63 -8.43 -3.82
CA LEU A 66 5.04 -9.21 -2.66
C LEU A 66 5.51 -10.58 -3.16
N GLY A 67 6.82 -10.76 -3.24
CA GLY A 67 7.40 -12.09 -3.45
C GLY A 67 7.40 -12.83 -2.12
N ILE A 68 6.55 -13.84 -1.98
CA ILE A 68 6.75 -14.86 -0.93
C ILE A 68 7.79 -15.83 -1.49
N GLU A 69 9.04 -15.37 -1.57
CA GLU A 69 10.15 -16.21 -1.98
C GLU A 69 10.56 -17.07 -0.79
N ASN A 70 10.50 -18.40 -0.99
CA ASN A 70 11.21 -19.36 -0.15
C ASN A 70 10.78 -19.41 1.33
N GLN A 71 9.47 -19.27 1.63
CA GLN A 71 8.94 -19.79 2.88
C GLN A 71 8.60 -21.26 2.68
N THR A 72 9.15 -22.13 3.54
CA THR A 72 8.80 -23.56 3.61
C THR A 72 7.34 -23.82 4.02
N SER A 73 6.55 -22.77 4.25
CA SER A 73 5.14 -22.85 4.64
C SER A 73 4.35 -21.59 4.27
N VAL A 74 3.04 -21.78 4.05
CA VAL A 74 2.06 -20.73 3.77
C VAL A 74 1.92 -19.77 4.97
N HIS A 75 2.03 -18.46 4.73
CA HIS A 75 1.77 -17.44 5.76
C HIS A 75 0.30 -17.00 5.77
N TYR A 76 -0.55 -17.71 6.53
CA TYR A 76 -2.00 -17.49 6.58
C TYR A 76 -2.46 -16.06 6.89
N ALA A 77 -1.64 -15.23 7.55
CA ALA A 77 -1.95 -13.82 7.80
C ALA A 77 -1.46 -12.86 6.68
N ALA A 78 -1.21 -13.37 5.46
CA ALA A 78 -0.85 -12.56 4.30
C ALA A 78 -1.87 -11.45 3.96
N PRO A 79 -3.21 -11.66 4.06
CA PRO A 79 -4.16 -10.59 3.78
C PRO A 79 -4.04 -9.38 4.73
N VAL A 80 -3.71 -9.59 6.00
CA VAL A 80 -3.45 -8.49 6.96
C VAL A 80 -2.20 -7.71 6.57
N LYS A 81 -1.14 -8.41 6.14
CA LYS A 81 0.08 -7.76 5.65
C LYS A 81 -0.19 -6.93 4.40
N ASN A 82 -0.97 -7.43 3.45
CA ASN A 82 -1.38 -6.68 2.26
C ASN A 82 -2.06 -5.37 2.62
N LEU A 83 -3.08 -5.43 3.48
CA LEU A 83 -3.79 -4.22 3.91
C LEU A 83 -2.84 -3.21 4.57
N LEU A 84 -1.91 -3.69 5.40
CA LEU A 84 -0.92 -2.82 6.03
C LEU A 84 -0.09 -2.08 4.99
N TYR A 85 0.40 -2.75 3.94
CA TYR A 85 1.17 -2.08 2.90
C TYR A 85 0.36 -1.02 2.14
N ASP A 86 -0.90 -1.34 1.80
CA ASP A 86 -1.80 -0.39 1.13
C ASP A 86 -2.02 0.84 2.01
N ALA A 87 -2.31 0.64 3.30
CA ALA A 87 -2.51 1.72 4.27
C ALA A 87 -1.25 2.59 4.45
N LEU A 88 -0.06 1.98 4.50
CA LEU A 88 1.21 2.72 4.60
C LEU A 88 1.43 3.60 3.37
N GLN A 89 1.17 3.08 2.17
CA GLN A 89 1.34 3.86 0.95
C GLN A 89 0.31 5.00 0.84
N TYR A 90 -0.94 4.78 1.24
CA TYR A 90 -1.93 5.86 1.30
C TYR A 90 -1.55 6.93 2.33
N ALA A 91 -1.07 6.55 3.51
CA ALA A 91 -0.58 7.50 4.51
C ALA A 91 0.58 8.35 3.98
N ARG A 92 1.51 7.75 3.23
CA ARG A 92 2.59 8.49 2.54
C ARG A 92 2.04 9.49 1.53
N GLN A 93 1.05 9.11 0.71
CA GLN A 93 0.45 10.03 -0.26
C GLN A 93 -0.21 11.24 0.40
N VAL A 94 -0.88 11.03 1.53
CA VAL A 94 -1.47 12.12 2.34
C VAL A 94 -0.38 13.07 2.83
N GLU A 95 0.71 12.57 3.42
CA GLU A 95 1.79 13.43 3.91
C GLU A 95 2.48 14.22 2.79
N LEU A 96 2.74 13.58 1.64
CA LEU A 96 3.32 14.26 0.48
C LEU A 96 2.40 15.35 -0.08
N THR A 97 1.08 15.12 -0.03
CA THR A 97 0.08 16.10 -0.44
C THR A 97 0.04 17.28 0.54
N ALA A 98 0.01 17.00 1.85
CA ALA A 98 0.10 18.01 2.90
C ALA A 98 1.36 18.88 2.77
N LYS A 99 2.51 18.26 2.50
CA LYS A 99 3.77 18.95 2.25
C LYS A 99 3.68 19.88 1.04
N ARG A 100 3.08 19.42 -0.07
CA ARG A 100 2.88 20.23 -1.28
C ARG A 100 2.01 21.46 -1.03
N HIS A 101 0.94 21.33 -0.26
CA HIS A 101 0.09 22.47 0.12
C HIS A 101 0.87 23.51 0.93
N ARG A 102 1.62 23.04 1.96
CA ARG A 102 2.49 23.91 2.77
C ARG A 102 3.53 24.65 1.94
N GLU A 103 4.16 23.98 0.98
CA GLU A 103 5.19 24.55 0.11
C GLU A 103 4.62 25.53 -0.93
N SER A 104 3.43 25.24 -1.47
CA SER A 104 2.79 26.09 -2.49
C SER A 104 2.06 27.29 -1.90
N GLY A 105 1.71 27.25 -0.62
CA GLY A 105 1.02 28.35 0.04
C GLY A 105 -0.47 28.45 -0.28
N ASP A 106 -1.07 27.39 -0.84
CA ASP A 106 -2.39 27.38 -1.46
C ASP A 106 -3.57 27.29 -0.48
N HIS A 107 -3.34 27.54 0.81
CA HIS A 107 -4.33 27.46 1.89
C HIS A 107 -5.54 28.42 1.76
N LYS A 108 -5.53 29.36 0.80
CA LYS A 108 -6.59 30.36 0.64
C LYS A 108 -7.82 29.71 0.01
N GLY A 109 -8.93 29.67 0.76
CA GLY A 109 -10.19 29.09 0.29
C GLY A 109 -10.51 27.75 0.93
N HIS A 110 -9.59 27.19 1.71
CA HIS A 110 -9.77 25.92 2.43
C HIS A 110 -10.15 26.16 3.89
N GLY A 111 -10.96 25.26 4.43
CA GLY A 111 -11.42 25.31 5.81
C GLY A 111 -10.33 24.94 6.83
N GLY A 112 -10.57 25.24 8.10
CA GLY A 112 -9.64 24.87 9.19
C GLY A 112 -9.39 23.35 9.28
N SER A 113 -10.40 22.52 9.00
CA SER A 113 -10.27 21.05 9.00
C SER A 113 -9.38 20.52 7.88
N GLU A 114 -9.43 21.14 6.69
CA GLU A 114 -8.58 20.79 5.54
C GLU A 114 -7.13 21.18 5.82
N PHE A 115 -6.92 22.36 6.41
CA PHE A 115 -5.60 22.79 6.84
C PHE A 115 -5.00 21.86 7.91
N LEU A 116 -5.80 21.46 8.92
CA LEU A 116 -5.33 20.59 10.01
C LEU A 116 -5.05 19.16 9.57
N SER A 117 -5.85 18.63 8.64
CA SER A 117 -5.63 17.29 8.09
C SER A 117 -4.51 17.25 7.04
N GLY A 118 -4.19 18.39 6.42
CA GLY A 118 -3.22 18.47 5.34
C GLY A 118 -3.70 17.81 4.04
N PHE A 119 -4.99 17.52 3.93
CA PHE A 119 -5.60 16.89 2.77
C PHE A 119 -6.94 17.56 2.50
N TYR A 120 -7.07 18.17 1.34
CA TYR A 120 -8.23 18.97 0.96
C TYR A 120 -9.32 18.08 0.37
N GLN A 121 -10.56 18.57 0.34
CA GLN A 121 -11.72 17.76 -0.07
C GLN A 121 -11.59 17.27 -1.53
N GLU A 122 -11.01 18.10 -2.38
CA GLU A 122 -10.78 17.82 -3.79
C GLU A 122 -9.58 16.90 -4.04
N ASP A 123 -8.68 16.74 -3.07
CA ASP A 123 -7.52 15.87 -3.23
C ASP A 123 -7.94 14.43 -3.55
N LYS A 124 -7.07 13.74 -4.29
CA LYS A 124 -7.27 12.37 -4.73
C LYS A 124 -6.01 11.57 -4.47
N LEU A 125 -6.21 10.38 -3.92
CA LEU A 125 -5.17 9.38 -3.81
C LEU A 125 -5.05 8.64 -5.15
N PHE A 126 -3.83 8.30 -5.52
CA PHE A 126 -3.57 7.32 -6.56
C PHE A 126 -3.84 5.91 -6.02
N PRO A 127 -4.43 5.02 -6.83
CA PRO A 127 -4.70 3.65 -6.42
C PRO A 127 -3.39 2.92 -6.08
N VAL A 128 -3.45 2.09 -5.04
CA VAL A 128 -2.42 1.10 -4.70
C VAL A 128 -2.85 -0.27 -5.21
N ILE A 129 -2.03 -0.88 -6.05
CA ILE A 129 -2.33 -2.17 -6.69
C ILE A 129 -1.33 -3.21 -6.18
N THR A 130 -1.83 -4.10 -5.33
CA THR A 130 -1.02 -5.12 -4.68
C THR A 130 -1.18 -6.49 -5.32
N ARG A 131 -0.07 -7.18 -5.55
CA ARG A 131 -0.02 -8.57 -6.02
C ARG A 131 0.92 -9.38 -5.14
N ILE A 132 0.42 -10.50 -4.62
CA ILE A 132 1.24 -11.52 -3.99
C ILE A 132 1.60 -12.56 -5.04
N LEU A 133 2.90 -12.86 -5.16
CA LEU A 133 3.40 -14.05 -5.84
C LEU A 133 3.80 -15.07 -4.78
N LEU A 134 3.11 -16.20 -4.77
CA LEU A 134 3.44 -17.35 -3.94
C LEU A 134 4.35 -18.30 -4.73
N PHE A 135 5.57 -18.49 -4.26
CA PHE A 135 6.47 -19.53 -4.75
C PHE A 135 6.54 -20.65 -3.72
N SER A 136 5.53 -21.53 -3.74
CA SER A 136 5.37 -22.64 -2.79
C SER A 136 5.16 -23.96 -3.55
N PRO A 137 5.69 -25.10 -3.06
CA PRO A 137 5.31 -26.41 -3.57
C PRO A 137 3.85 -26.75 -3.26
N ASP A 138 3.31 -26.19 -2.18
CA ASP A 138 1.93 -26.36 -1.74
C ASP A 138 1.04 -25.25 -2.33
N GLU A 139 -0.19 -25.63 -2.73
CA GLU A 139 -1.22 -24.67 -3.14
C GLU A 139 -1.65 -23.78 -1.96
N TRP A 140 -2.10 -22.56 -2.27
CA TRP A 140 -2.65 -21.67 -1.24
C TRP A 140 -4.01 -22.18 -0.74
N ASP A 141 -4.06 -22.57 0.53
CA ASP A 141 -5.24 -23.07 1.25
C ASP A 141 -5.76 -22.12 2.34
N GLY A 142 -5.14 -20.93 2.45
CA GLY A 142 -5.52 -19.90 3.42
C GLY A 142 -6.58 -18.90 2.93
N PRO A 143 -6.93 -17.92 3.78
CA PRO A 143 -7.80 -16.81 3.40
C PRO A 143 -7.10 -15.87 2.40
N ARG A 144 -7.78 -15.45 1.34
CA ARG A 144 -7.25 -14.54 0.31
C ARG A 144 -7.56 -13.09 0.58
N THR A 145 -8.57 -12.82 1.40
CA THR A 145 -9.02 -11.49 1.76
C THR A 145 -9.07 -11.30 3.26
N LEU A 146 -8.95 -10.07 3.73
CA LEU A 146 -9.14 -9.76 5.14
C LEU A 146 -10.55 -10.15 5.62
N ARG A 147 -11.55 -10.06 4.73
CA ARG A 147 -12.92 -10.48 4.99
C ARG A 147 -13.03 -11.96 5.36
N GLU A 148 -12.36 -12.84 4.62
CA GLU A 148 -12.30 -14.28 4.93
C GLU A 148 -11.63 -14.59 6.27
N MET A 149 -10.80 -13.67 6.78
CA MET A 149 -10.14 -13.83 8.09
C MET A 149 -11.02 -13.42 9.27
N MET A 150 -12.17 -12.79 9.04
CA MET A 150 -13.00 -12.26 10.11
C MET A 150 -13.82 -13.38 10.74
N GLU A 151 -13.79 -13.46 12.07
CA GLU A 151 -14.71 -14.26 12.85
C GLU A 151 -16.06 -13.51 12.90
N THR A 152 -16.96 -13.82 11.96
CA THR A 152 -18.30 -13.21 11.93
C THR A 152 -19.37 -14.23 12.28
N GLU A 153 -19.76 -14.27 13.55
CA GLU A 153 -20.91 -15.05 14.04
C GLU A 153 -22.19 -14.20 14.15
N GLU A 154 -22.10 -12.86 14.12
CA GLU A 154 -23.26 -11.98 14.31
C GLU A 154 -23.63 -11.18 13.04
N SER A 155 -24.82 -11.47 12.51
CA SER A 155 -25.39 -10.87 11.28
C SER A 155 -25.68 -9.36 11.33
N ASN A 156 -25.62 -8.75 12.51
CA ASN A 156 -25.88 -7.32 12.75
C ASN A 156 -24.60 -6.45 12.77
N ILE A 157 -23.41 -7.04 12.85
CA ILE A 157 -22.14 -6.29 12.73
C ILE A 157 -21.81 -6.15 11.25
N GLN A 158 -22.52 -5.24 10.58
CA GLN A 158 -22.14 -4.80 9.23
C GLN A 158 -20.96 -3.84 9.34
N ARG A 159 -19.76 -4.31 9.02
CA ARG A 159 -18.69 -3.39 8.65
C ARG A 159 -19.10 -2.69 7.36
N THR A 160 -19.25 -1.37 7.40
CA THR A 160 -19.12 -0.54 6.21
C THR A 160 -17.68 -0.68 5.74
N GLU A 161 -17.42 -1.61 4.82
CA GLU A 161 -16.15 -1.62 4.10
C GLU A 161 -16.04 -0.27 3.38
N LYS A 162 -14.93 0.43 3.63
CA LYS A 162 -14.46 1.43 2.67
C LYS A 162 -13.73 0.61 1.60
N GLU A 163 -14.42 0.40 0.48
CA GLU A 163 -13.88 -0.15 -0.76
C GLU A 163 -12.61 0.59 -1.21
#